data_AF-A0A1A8KMI9-F1
#
_entry.id   AF-A0A1A8KMI9-F1
#
_cell.length_a   1.000
_cell.length_b   1.000
_cell.length_c   1.000
_cell.angle_alpha   90.00
_cell.angle_beta   90.00
_cell.angle_gamma   90.00
#
_symmetry.space_group_name_H-M   'P 1'
#
loop_
_entity.id
_entity.type
_entity.pdbx_description
1 polymer ?
#
loop_
_entity_poly.entity_id
_entity_poly.type
_entity_poly.pdbx_seq_one_letter_code
_entity_poly.pdbx_strand_id
1 'polypeptide(L)'
;MKRKYKHFQELHRDLYKHKMMLHLMPLGRFAKDRQLLRNMSEEMPSLHGTERTRTASSKGKYLEEYLNGLLENAFCRNDKSMLEFLSVSPLSFVTDLGPKGLEGPIMKRSGGHHIQGLNCFGHHQFCFRWSHRWLVVKDSFLLYMSQDYDIINFVLLFDPEFKVQVGRLYTGTEYGVCIKNSTRDLIIKCSSYRQSHWWSHEINRLAELCDFLKKQRFEGFAPPRENALTKWYVNGSGYFSDLADALEQAKEEIFITDWWLSPEVFLKRPATNNYWRLDEILKRKAEQGVKVCVMLYKEVEMALGINSDYSKRSLMNMHPNIKVMRHPDHVSSVVVFWAHHEKMVAIDQTVAFVGGIDLAFGRWDDSQYRLSDLGLTEESNHVKTSQK
;
A
#
# COMPACT_ATOMS: atom_id res chain seq x y z
N MET A 1 -24.50 -1.07 13.87
CA MET A 1 -25.38 -2.25 14.08
C MET A 1 -25.64 -2.44 15.57
N LYS A 2 -26.88 -2.71 16.01
CA LYS A 2 -27.15 -3.03 17.43
C LYS A 2 -26.89 -4.51 17.67
N ARG A 3 -25.89 -4.87 18.49
CA ARG A 3 -25.62 -6.25 18.90
C ARG A 3 -26.38 -6.56 20.19
N LYS A 4 -27.03 -7.73 20.24
CA LYS A 4 -27.69 -8.25 21.45
C LYS A 4 -26.71 -9.13 22.22
N TYR A 5 -26.94 -9.34 23.52
CA TYR A 5 -26.08 -10.17 24.37
C TYR A 5 -25.79 -11.56 23.78
N LYS A 6 -26.77 -12.22 23.14
CA LYS A 6 -26.58 -13.49 22.43
C LYS A 6 -25.44 -13.44 21.41
N HIS A 7 -25.28 -12.34 20.68
CA HIS A 7 -24.19 -12.21 19.70
C HIS A 7 -22.81 -12.16 20.37
N PHE A 8 -22.71 -11.63 21.59
CA PHE A 8 -21.46 -11.65 22.35
C PHE A 8 -21.15 -13.08 22.84
N GLN A 9 -22.18 -13.85 23.21
CA GLN A 9 -22.02 -15.25 23.59
C GLN A 9 -21.57 -16.11 22.39
N GLU A 10 -22.13 -15.85 21.21
CA GLU A 10 -21.71 -16.47 19.96
C GLU A 10 -20.24 -16.12 19.64
N LEU A 11 -19.87 -14.83 19.70
CA LEU A 11 -18.49 -14.38 19.52
C LEU A 11 -17.52 -15.07 20.48
N HIS A 12 -17.82 -15.08 21.79
CA HIS A 12 -16.97 -15.70 22.79
C HIS A 12 -16.74 -17.19 22.50
N ARG A 13 -17.81 -17.91 22.18
CA ARG A 13 -17.75 -19.35 21.86
C ARG A 13 -16.90 -19.60 20.61
N ASP A 14 -17.05 -18.78 19.58
CA ASP A 14 -16.32 -18.97 18.33
C ASP A 14 -14.82 -18.67 18.50
N LEU A 15 -14.46 -17.60 19.22
CA LEU A 15 -13.07 -17.30 19.60
C LEU A 15 -12.46 -18.42 20.44
N TYR A 16 -13.20 -18.93 21.42
CA TYR A 16 -12.73 -20.03 22.27
C TYR A 16 -12.52 -21.32 21.46
N LYS A 17 -13.41 -21.61 20.52
CA LYS A 17 -13.28 -22.75 19.60
C LYS A 17 -12.03 -22.63 18.72
N HIS A 18 -11.74 -21.45 18.16
CA HIS A 18 -10.51 -21.22 17.40
C HIS A 18 -9.25 -21.34 18.28
N LYS A 19 -9.28 -20.79 19.52
CA LYS A 19 -8.22 -20.97 20.52
C LYS A 19 -7.93 -22.45 20.78
N MET A 20 -8.98 -23.25 21.03
CA MET A 20 -8.85 -24.69 21.28
C MET A 20 -8.27 -25.44 20.07
N MET A 21 -8.74 -25.12 18.86
CA MET A 21 -8.23 -25.73 17.63
C MET A 21 -6.72 -25.49 17.45
N LEU A 22 -6.25 -24.26 17.69
CA LEU A 22 -4.83 -23.92 17.60
C LEU A 22 -3.98 -24.60 18.68
N HIS A 23 -4.54 -24.83 19.86
CA HIS A 23 -3.87 -25.57 20.92
C HIS A 23 -3.66 -27.05 20.55
N LEU A 24 -4.62 -27.64 19.82
CA LEU A 24 -4.59 -29.03 19.35
C LEU A 24 -3.72 -29.25 18.10
N MET A 25 -3.25 -28.19 17.44
CA MET A 25 -2.38 -28.27 16.25
C MET A 25 -0.91 -27.99 16.61
N PRO A 26 -0.03 -29.00 16.73
CA PRO A 26 1.33 -28.84 17.25
C PRO A 26 2.35 -28.26 16.24
N LEU A 27 1.90 -27.68 15.13
CA LEU A 27 2.79 -27.11 14.11
C LEU A 27 3.54 -25.89 14.67
N GLY A 28 4.84 -25.81 14.38
CA GLY A 28 5.73 -24.73 14.85
C GLY A 28 5.29 -23.33 14.39
N ARG A 29 4.61 -23.24 13.24
CA ARG A 29 4.09 -21.97 12.69
C ARG A 29 3.09 -21.25 13.60
N PHE A 30 2.39 -21.98 14.47
CA PHE A 30 1.40 -21.44 15.40
C PHE A 30 1.98 -21.16 16.80
N ALA A 31 3.31 -21.24 16.99
CA ALA A 31 3.93 -21.02 18.30
C ALA A 31 3.71 -19.60 18.83
N LYS A 32 3.77 -18.58 17.96
CA LYS A 32 3.48 -17.18 18.32
C LYS A 32 2.02 -17.01 18.74
N ASP A 33 1.09 -17.59 17.98
CA ASP A 33 -0.34 -17.54 18.29
C ASP A 33 -0.63 -18.22 19.63
N ARG A 34 -0.01 -19.37 19.92
CA ARG A 34 -0.13 -20.05 21.22
C ARG A 34 0.37 -19.22 22.40
N GLN A 35 1.40 -18.39 22.22
CA GLN A 35 1.86 -17.47 23.28
C GLN A 35 0.84 -16.34 23.51
N LEU A 36 0.31 -15.73 22.44
CA LEU A 36 -0.72 -14.68 22.54
C LEU A 36 -2.01 -15.18 23.21
N LEU A 37 -2.37 -16.44 23.00
CA LEU A 37 -3.57 -17.07 23.56
C LEU A 37 -3.56 -17.28 25.09
N ARG A 38 -2.40 -17.23 25.75
CA ARG A 38 -2.29 -17.43 27.22
C ARG A 38 -2.89 -16.28 28.03
N ASN A 39 -2.96 -15.09 27.45
CA ASN A 39 -3.44 -13.89 28.15
C ASN A 39 -4.94 -13.63 27.92
N MET A 40 -5.65 -14.51 27.22
CA MET A 40 -7.09 -14.35 26.96
C MET A 40 -7.91 -14.75 28.19
N SER A 41 -8.70 -13.82 28.73
CA SER A 41 -9.69 -14.11 29.78
C SER A 41 -10.60 -15.27 29.37
N GLU A 42 -10.74 -16.26 30.24
CA GLU A 42 -11.53 -17.47 29.98
C GLU A 42 -13.03 -17.24 30.17
N GLU A 43 -13.43 -16.21 30.91
CA GLU A 43 -14.82 -16.00 31.29
C GLU A 43 -15.44 -14.78 30.59
N MET A 44 -16.62 -15.01 30.01
CA MET A 44 -17.49 -13.95 29.50
C MET A 44 -18.33 -13.37 30.65
N PRO A 45 -18.54 -12.03 30.72
CA PRO A 45 -19.38 -11.43 31.77
C PRO A 45 -20.81 -11.98 31.75
N SER A 46 -21.26 -12.53 32.89
CA SER A 46 -22.65 -12.91 33.08
C SER A 46 -23.53 -11.68 33.33
N LEU A 47 -24.60 -11.54 32.54
CA LEU A 47 -25.62 -10.51 32.77
C LEU A 47 -26.73 -10.95 33.73
N HIS A 48 -26.63 -12.18 34.26
CA HIS A 48 -27.63 -12.85 35.10
C HIS A 48 -27.15 -13.08 36.56
N GLY A 49 -26.34 -12.17 37.10
CA GLY A 49 -25.90 -12.22 38.51
C GLY A 49 -26.89 -11.59 39.49
N THR A 50 -26.89 -12.06 40.74
CA THR A 50 -27.77 -11.72 41.89
C THR A 50 -27.59 -10.31 42.47
N GLU A 51 -26.82 -9.42 41.85
CA GLU A 51 -26.71 -8.02 42.28
C GLU A 51 -27.83 -7.18 41.66
N ARG A 52 -28.89 -6.95 42.46
CA ARG A 52 -30.06 -6.10 42.18
C ARG A 52 -29.75 -4.61 41.88
N THR A 53 -28.50 -4.21 41.72
CA THR A 53 -28.07 -2.82 41.48
C THR A 53 -27.61 -2.51 40.05
N ARG A 54 -27.62 -3.48 39.13
CA ARG A 54 -27.10 -3.27 37.76
C ARG A 54 -28.14 -2.66 36.82
N THR A 55 -28.17 -1.32 36.74
CA THR A 55 -28.93 -0.55 35.74
C THR A 55 -28.54 -0.94 34.31
N ALA A 56 -29.41 -0.69 33.31
CA ALA A 56 -29.14 -1.03 31.91
C ALA A 56 -27.84 -0.40 31.36
N SER A 57 -27.42 0.78 31.86
CA SER A 57 -26.15 1.42 31.47
C SER A 57 -24.93 0.63 31.94
N SER A 58 -24.99 0.03 33.15
CA SER A 58 -23.88 -0.78 33.67
C SER A 58 -23.65 -2.04 32.84
N LYS A 59 -24.71 -2.71 32.36
CA LYS A 59 -24.60 -3.91 31.51
C LYS A 59 -23.91 -3.64 30.18
N GLY A 60 -24.16 -2.48 29.58
CA GLY A 60 -23.48 -2.05 28.36
C GLY A 60 -21.99 -1.86 28.58
N LYS A 61 -21.62 -1.18 29.67
CA LYS A 61 -20.22 -0.92 30.04
C LYS A 61 -19.42 -2.22 30.27
N TYR A 62 -20.00 -3.21 30.94
CA TYR A 62 -19.33 -4.52 31.12
C TYR A 62 -19.04 -5.24 29.80
N LEU A 63 -19.97 -5.18 28.84
CA LEU A 63 -19.76 -5.80 27.52
C LEU A 63 -18.72 -5.04 26.70
N GLU A 64 -18.64 -3.71 26.87
CA GLU A 64 -17.63 -2.87 26.25
C GLU A 64 -16.24 -3.16 26.81
N GLU A 65 -16.07 -3.21 28.13
CA GLU A 65 -14.81 -3.59 28.80
C GLU A 65 -14.34 -4.98 28.35
N TYR A 66 -15.26 -5.94 28.26
CA TYR A 66 -14.97 -7.27 27.73
C TYR A 66 -14.46 -7.24 26.28
N LEU A 67 -15.12 -6.48 25.39
CA LEU A 67 -14.66 -6.34 24.00
C LEU A 67 -13.31 -5.66 23.91
N ASN A 68 -13.07 -4.61 24.71
CA ASN A 68 -11.78 -3.91 24.73
C ASN A 68 -10.66 -4.86 25.18
N GLY A 69 -10.89 -5.66 26.21
CA GLY A 69 -9.92 -6.68 26.64
C GLY A 69 -9.63 -7.74 25.57
N LEU A 70 -10.63 -8.13 24.76
CA LEU A 70 -10.39 -9.00 23.60
C LEU A 70 -9.55 -8.28 22.53
N LEU A 71 -9.81 -7.00 22.26
CA LEU A 71 -9.12 -6.24 21.21
C LEU A 71 -7.65 -5.94 21.53
N GLU A 72 -7.29 -5.87 22.82
CA GLU A 72 -5.89 -5.79 23.24
C GLU A 72 -5.07 -6.99 22.73
N ASN A 73 -5.69 -8.17 22.65
CA ASN A 73 -5.07 -9.37 22.12
C ASN A 73 -5.06 -9.39 20.58
N ALA A 74 -3.88 -9.36 19.97
CA ALA A 74 -3.73 -9.36 18.50
C ALA A 74 -4.36 -10.58 17.81
N PHE A 75 -4.41 -11.74 18.48
CA PHE A 75 -5.11 -12.92 17.96
C PHE A 75 -6.61 -12.65 17.84
N CYS A 76 -7.25 -12.26 18.94
CA CYS A 76 -8.69 -11.99 18.97
C CYS A 76 -9.06 -10.82 18.06
N ARG A 77 -8.23 -9.77 18.01
CA ARG A 77 -8.44 -8.59 17.17
C ARG A 77 -8.53 -8.92 15.68
N ASN A 78 -7.70 -9.85 15.22
CA ASN A 78 -7.61 -10.24 13.81
C ASN A 78 -8.42 -11.51 13.50
N ASP A 79 -9.10 -12.10 14.49
CA ASP A 79 -9.94 -13.27 14.27
C ASP A 79 -11.17 -12.91 13.43
N LYS A 80 -11.50 -13.78 12.47
CA LYS A 80 -12.63 -13.57 11.55
C LYS A 80 -13.96 -13.30 12.27
N SER A 81 -14.24 -14.01 13.36
CA SER A 81 -15.48 -13.82 14.12
C SER A 81 -15.52 -12.45 14.81
N MET A 82 -14.37 -11.95 15.29
CA MET A 82 -14.26 -10.60 15.84
C MET A 82 -14.50 -9.53 14.77
N LEU A 83 -13.83 -9.66 13.62
CA LEU A 83 -13.96 -8.75 12.49
C LEU A 83 -15.42 -8.66 12.00
N GLU A 84 -16.08 -9.81 11.83
CA GLU A 84 -17.50 -9.86 11.45
C GLU A 84 -18.43 -9.27 12.52
N PHE A 85 -18.14 -9.53 13.81
CA PHE A 85 -18.89 -8.99 14.93
C PHE A 85 -18.84 -7.46 14.96
N LEU A 86 -17.66 -6.89 14.79
CA LEU A 86 -17.44 -5.43 14.72
C LEU A 86 -17.86 -4.83 13.37
N SER A 87 -18.04 -5.68 12.35
CA SER A 87 -18.24 -5.26 10.96
C SER A 87 -17.09 -4.36 10.50
N VAL A 88 -15.88 -4.88 10.70
CA VAL A 88 -14.61 -4.23 10.35
C VAL A 88 -13.67 -5.17 9.60
N SER A 89 -12.64 -4.63 8.95
CA SER A 89 -11.50 -5.37 8.40
C SER A 89 -10.22 -5.11 9.20
N PRO A 90 -9.14 -5.88 8.99
CA PRO A 90 -7.84 -5.63 9.63
C PRO A 90 -7.31 -4.21 9.38
N LEU A 91 -7.66 -3.60 8.24
CA LEU A 91 -7.27 -2.23 7.88
C LEU A 91 -7.82 -1.17 8.84
N SER A 92 -8.91 -1.47 9.56
CA SER A 92 -9.50 -0.56 10.54
C SER A 92 -8.67 -0.41 11.80
N PHE A 93 -7.65 -1.26 11.98
CA PHE A 93 -6.69 -1.17 13.08
C PHE A 93 -5.34 -0.57 12.67
N VAL A 94 -5.19 -0.16 11.40
CA VAL A 94 -3.99 0.52 10.90
C VAL A 94 -4.17 2.02 11.06
N THR A 95 -3.47 2.62 12.02
CA THR A 95 -3.61 4.04 12.39
C THR A 95 -3.30 4.97 11.23
N ASP A 96 -2.30 4.62 10.41
CA ASP A 96 -1.79 5.49 9.34
C ASP A 96 -2.72 5.52 8.12
N LEU A 97 -3.70 4.62 8.04
CA LEU A 97 -4.80 4.69 7.06
C LEU A 97 -5.91 5.65 7.50
N GLY A 98 -5.67 6.45 8.54
CA GLY A 98 -6.61 7.44 9.05
C GLY A 98 -7.86 6.82 9.68
N PRO A 99 -8.95 7.59 9.83
CA PRO A 99 -10.18 7.08 10.44
C PRO A 99 -10.72 5.88 9.68
N LYS A 100 -11.49 5.02 10.37
CA LYS A 100 -12.08 3.79 9.82
C LYS A 100 -12.70 3.99 8.42
N GLY A 101 -13.42 5.10 8.23
CA GLY A 101 -14.21 5.35 7.03
C GLY A 101 -15.43 4.42 6.97
N LEU A 102 -15.82 4.06 5.75
CA LEU A 102 -16.96 3.17 5.48
C LEU A 102 -16.44 1.82 5.02
N GLU A 103 -16.96 0.73 5.58
CA GLU A 103 -16.65 -0.60 5.09
C GLU A 103 -17.80 -1.58 5.27
N GLY A 104 -17.79 -2.63 4.46
CA GLY A 104 -18.79 -3.68 4.54
C GLY A 104 -18.82 -4.63 3.35
N PRO A 105 -19.65 -5.68 3.43
CA PRO A 105 -19.77 -6.65 2.37
C PRO A 105 -20.54 -6.06 1.19
N ILE A 106 -20.06 -6.35 -0.02
CA ILE A 106 -20.67 -5.94 -1.28
C ILE A 106 -20.76 -7.11 -2.27
N MET A 107 -21.65 -6.99 -3.25
CA MET A 107 -21.66 -7.82 -4.45
C MET A 107 -21.08 -7.04 -5.62
N LYS A 108 -19.87 -7.39 -6.03
CA LYS A 108 -19.06 -6.69 -7.04
C LYS A 108 -19.17 -7.34 -8.41
N ARG A 109 -19.39 -6.53 -9.46
CA ARG A 109 -19.41 -6.97 -10.88
C ARG A 109 -18.00 -7.04 -11.46
N SER A 110 -17.65 -8.09 -12.22
CA SER A 110 -16.37 -8.20 -12.92
C SER A 110 -16.15 -7.10 -13.98
N GLY A 111 -14.90 -6.86 -14.37
CA GLY A 111 -14.53 -5.87 -15.39
C GLY A 111 -14.49 -4.41 -14.91
N GLY A 112 -14.73 -3.49 -15.85
CA GLY A 112 -14.85 -2.06 -15.63
C GLY A 112 -13.60 -1.22 -15.88
N HIS A 113 -12.47 -1.82 -16.26
CA HIS A 113 -11.23 -1.08 -16.52
C HIS A 113 -11.31 -0.31 -17.84
N HIS A 114 -10.85 0.94 -17.84
CA HIS A 114 -10.68 1.74 -19.05
C HIS A 114 -9.31 1.40 -19.65
N ILE A 115 -9.28 0.43 -20.57
CA ILE A 115 -8.03 0.03 -21.24
C ILE A 115 -7.88 0.88 -22.51
N GLN A 116 -6.93 1.82 -22.50
CA GLN A 116 -6.60 2.60 -23.69
C GLN A 116 -5.99 1.68 -24.77
N GLY A 117 -6.53 1.73 -26.00
CA GLY A 117 -6.01 0.96 -27.14
C GLY A 117 -6.59 -0.45 -27.33
N LEU A 118 -7.27 -1.02 -26.34
CA LEU A 118 -8.16 -2.17 -26.53
C LEU A 118 -9.60 -1.77 -26.22
N ASN A 119 -10.26 -1.19 -27.22
CA ASN A 119 -11.70 -1.32 -27.34
C ASN A 119 -11.99 -2.78 -27.73
N CYS A 120 -11.79 -3.73 -26.82
CA CYS A 120 -12.34 -5.06 -26.99
C CYS A 120 -13.86 -4.93 -26.98
N PHE A 121 -14.43 -4.73 -28.16
CA PHE A 121 -15.78 -5.13 -28.47
C PHE A 121 -16.00 -6.55 -27.89
N GLY A 122 -16.99 -6.72 -27.01
CA GLY A 122 -17.75 -7.97 -26.97
C GLY A 122 -17.73 -8.82 -25.71
N HIS A 123 -16.68 -8.88 -24.87
CA HIS A 123 -16.68 -9.87 -23.78
C HIS A 123 -17.05 -9.37 -22.37
N HIS A 124 -17.00 -8.06 -22.10
CA HIS A 124 -17.25 -7.53 -20.74
C HIS A 124 -18.66 -6.93 -20.52
N GLN A 125 -19.43 -6.70 -21.59
CA GLN A 125 -20.77 -6.09 -21.48
C GLN A 125 -21.89 -7.12 -21.27
N PHE A 126 -21.74 -8.34 -21.78
CA PHE A 126 -22.78 -9.39 -21.71
C PHE A 126 -22.44 -10.55 -20.75
N CYS A 127 -21.16 -10.83 -20.49
CA CYS A 127 -20.73 -11.94 -19.63
C CYS A 127 -19.95 -11.44 -18.41
N PHE A 128 -20.63 -10.75 -17.49
CA PHE A 128 -20.05 -10.37 -16.21
C PHE A 128 -20.37 -11.39 -15.11
N ARG A 129 -19.44 -11.52 -14.16
CA ARG A 129 -19.60 -12.33 -12.95
C ARG A 129 -19.81 -11.42 -11.76
N TRP A 130 -20.70 -11.83 -10.86
CA TRP A 130 -20.82 -11.22 -9.54
C TRP A 130 -19.97 -11.97 -8.54
N SER A 131 -19.39 -11.25 -7.59
CA SER A 131 -18.54 -11.82 -6.57
C SER A 131 -18.70 -11.09 -5.23
N HIS A 132 -18.73 -11.85 -4.15
CA HIS A 132 -18.72 -11.29 -2.80
C HIS A 132 -17.34 -10.69 -2.51
N ARG A 133 -17.33 -9.45 -2.03
CA ARG A 133 -16.11 -8.72 -1.66
C ARG A 133 -16.35 -7.92 -0.39
N TRP A 134 -15.27 -7.55 0.28
CA TRP A 134 -15.31 -6.52 1.32
C TRP A 134 -14.83 -5.20 0.74
N LEU A 135 -15.67 -4.17 0.80
CA LEU A 135 -15.34 -2.82 0.33
C LEU A 135 -14.88 -1.99 1.53
N VAL A 136 -13.80 -1.24 1.37
CA VAL A 136 -13.33 -0.22 2.31
C VAL A 136 -13.25 1.09 1.55
N VAL A 137 -13.81 2.15 2.12
CA VAL A 137 -13.84 3.49 1.55
C VAL A 137 -13.23 4.42 2.57
N LYS A 138 -12.16 5.09 2.14
CA LYS A 138 -11.41 6.09 2.89
C LYS A 138 -11.69 7.47 2.30
N ASP A 139 -11.01 8.47 2.83
CA ASP A 139 -11.13 9.87 2.43
C ASP A 139 -10.53 10.17 1.05
N SER A 140 -9.57 9.38 0.60
CA SER A 140 -8.80 9.63 -0.63
C SER A 140 -8.82 8.49 -1.64
N PHE A 141 -9.36 7.33 -1.24
CA PHE A 141 -9.47 6.15 -2.09
C PHE A 141 -10.55 5.20 -1.58
N LEU A 142 -10.90 4.22 -2.40
CA LEU A 142 -11.56 3.01 -1.95
C LEU A 142 -10.77 1.78 -2.41
N LEU A 143 -10.97 0.66 -1.73
CA LEU A 143 -10.42 -0.61 -2.13
C LEU A 143 -11.42 -1.73 -1.89
N TYR A 144 -11.25 -2.83 -2.60
CA TYR A 144 -11.95 -4.06 -2.25
C TYR A 144 -10.97 -5.22 -2.12
N MET A 145 -11.29 -6.08 -1.17
CA MET A 145 -10.50 -7.27 -0.83
C MET A 145 -11.35 -8.54 -0.90
N SER A 146 -10.66 -9.67 -0.84
CA SER A 146 -11.28 -10.98 -0.69
C SER A 146 -12.14 -11.04 0.59
N GLN A 147 -13.12 -11.95 0.59
CA GLN A 147 -14.09 -12.04 1.70
C GLN A 147 -13.47 -12.53 3.01
N ASP A 148 -12.35 -13.22 2.94
CA ASP A 148 -11.50 -13.66 4.06
C ASP A 148 -10.54 -12.56 4.55
N TYR A 149 -10.54 -11.38 3.93
CA TYR A 149 -9.67 -10.24 4.26
C TYR A 149 -8.18 -10.45 3.96
N ASP A 150 -7.83 -11.52 3.24
CA ASP A 150 -6.43 -11.90 3.01
C ASP A 150 -5.74 -11.10 1.91
N ILE A 151 -6.49 -10.70 0.87
CA ILE A 151 -5.92 -10.12 -0.36
C ILE A 151 -6.68 -8.87 -0.76
N ILE A 152 -5.98 -7.73 -0.76
CA ILE A 152 -6.46 -6.51 -1.43
C ILE A 152 -6.44 -6.78 -2.94
N ASN A 153 -7.61 -6.82 -3.57
CA ASN A 153 -7.72 -7.12 -4.99
C ASN A 153 -7.57 -5.88 -5.87
N PHE A 154 -7.95 -4.71 -5.37
CA PHE A 154 -7.86 -3.47 -6.13
C PHE A 154 -8.02 -2.23 -5.25
N VAL A 155 -7.32 -1.16 -5.60
CA VAL A 155 -7.47 0.19 -5.03
C VAL A 155 -7.93 1.13 -6.16
N LEU A 156 -9.00 1.88 -5.92
CA LEU A 156 -9.51 2.95 -6.78
C LEU A 156 -9.22 4.28 -6.09
N LEU A 157 -8.31 5.07 -6.65
CA LEU A 157 -8.00 6.40 -6.15
C LEU A 157 -9.10 7.39 -6.53
N PHE A 158 -9.34 8.39 -5.68
CA PHE A 158 -10.19 9.52 -6.02
C PHE A 158 -9.43 10.47 -6.94
N ASP A 159 -10.09 10.89 -8.02
CA ASP A 159 -9.53 11.78 -9.04
C ASP A 159 -10.63 12.74 -9.53
N PRO A 160 -10.32 13.71 -10.41
CA PRO A 160 -11.32 14.67 -10.90
C PRO A 160 -12.48 14.06 -11.70
N GLU A 161 -12.37 12.82 -12.15
CA GLU A 161 -13.47 12.10 -12.83
C GLU A 161 -14.31 11.25 -11.87
N PHE A 162 -13.99 11.28 -10.57
CA PHE A 162 -14.66 10.47 -9.56
C PHE A 162 -16.15 10.80 -9.47
N LYS A 163 -17.01 9.78 -9.66
CA LYS A 163 -18.47 9.91 -9.58
C LYS A 163 -19.10 8.67 -8.96
N VAL A 164 -20.13 8.88 -8.16
CA VAL A 164 -20.96 7.81 -7.60
C VAL A 164 -22.39 7.95 -8.12
N GLN A 165 -22.87 6.96 -8.86
CA GLN A 165 -24.16 7.00 -9.56
C GLN A 165 -25.01 5.80 -9.17
N VAL A 166 -26.29 6.04 -8.86
CA VAL A 166 -27.22 4.99 -8.39
C VAL A 166 -28.25 4.68 -9.46
N GLY A 167 -28.59 3.40 -9.59
CA GLY A 167 -29.74 2.93 -10.35
C GLY A 167 -29.41 2.23 -11.67
N ARG A 168 -30.47 1.71 -12.30
CA ARG A 168 -30.39 0.83 -13.47
C ARG A 168 -29.75 1.50 -14.68
N LEU A 169 -29.96 2.81 -14.87
CA LEU A 169 -29.41 3.58 -15.98
C LEU A 169 -27.87 3.47 -16.06
N TYR A 170 -27.20 3.47 -14.92
CA TYR A 170 -25.72 3.46 -14.85
C TYR A 170 -25.13 2.06 -14.64
N THR A 171 -25.91 1.13 -14.10
CA THR A 171 -25.40 -0.17 -13.62
C THR A 171 -25.98 -1.39 -14.31
N GLY A 172 -27.08 -1.24 -15.05
CA GLY A 172 -27.89 -2.35 -15.55
C GLY A 172 -28.59 -3.15 -14.43
N THR A 173 -28.56 -2.70 -13.18
CA THR A 173 -29.13 -3.40 -12.02
C THR A 173 -30.06 -2.45 -11.25
N GLU A 174 -31.21 -2.94 -10.79
CA GLU A 174 -32.24 -2.11 -10.13
C GLU A 174 -31.70 -1.31 -8.93
N TYR A 175 -31.01 -1.98 -8.01
CA TYR A 175 -30.36 -1.37 -6.83
C TYR A 175 -28.82 -1.39 -6.96
N GLY A 176 -28.31 -1.00 -8.15
CA GLY A 176 -26.88 -0.88 -8.39
C GLY A 176 -26.31 0.47 -7.98
N VAL A 177 -25.03 0.48 -7.60
CA VAL A 177 -24.20 1.70 -7.47
C VAL A 177 -22.98 1.55 -8.39
N CYS A 178 -22.76 2.53 -9.25
CA CYS A 178 -21.55 2.68 -10.07
C CYS A 178 -20.64 3.71 -9.39
N ILE A 179 -19.43 3.31 -9.04
CA ILE A 179 -18.38 4.18 -8.53
C ILE A 179 -17.29 4.20 -9.58
N LYS A 180 -17.03 5.36 -10.17
CA LYS A 180 -16.08 5.45 -11.27
C LYS A 180 -15.07 6.55 -11.09
N ASN A 181 -13.93 6.41 -11.75
CA ASN A 181 -12.86 7.40 -11.86
C ASN A 181 -12.28 7.36 -13.30
N SER A 182 -11.17 8.06 -13.56
CA SER A 182 -10.54 8.12 -14.90
C SER A 182 -10.12 6.76 -15.47
N THR A 183 -9.86 5.78 -14.60
CA THR A 183 -9.31 4.46 -14.97
C THR A 183 -10.32 3.33 -14.94
N ARG A 184 -11.48 3.50 -14.28
CA ARG A 184 -12.37 2.38 -13.99
C ARG A 184 -13.80 2.77 -13.63
N ASP A 185 -14.75 1.95 -14.07
CA ASP A 185 -16.12 1.82 -13.56
C ASP A 185 -16.27 0.60 -12.62
N LEU A 186 -16.41 0.82 -11.31
CA LEU A 186 -16.70 -0.22 -10.32
C LEU A 186 -18.20 -0.29 -10.05
N ILE A 187 -18.81 -1.43 -10.35
CA ILE A 187 -20.26 -1.63 -10.13
C ILE A 187 -20.50 -2.62 -8.99
N ILE A 188 -21.33 -2.19 -8.05
CA ILE A 188 -21.80 -2.99 -6.91
C ILE A 188 -23.33 -3.15 -6.95
N LYS A 189 -23.81 -4.28 -6.47
CA LYS A 189 -25.24 -4.58 -6.29
C LYS A 189 -25.61 -4.50 -4.81
N CYS A 190 -26.67 -3.76 -4.50
CA CYS A 190 -27.27 -3.66 -3.17
C CYS A 190 -28.56 -4.47 -3.09
N SER A 191 -29.06 -4.69 -1.87
CA SER A 191 -30.29 -5.44 -1.60
C SER A 191 -31.56 -4.60 -1.68
N SER A 192 -31.45 -3.27 -1.60
CA SER A 192 -32.60 -2.36 -1.60
C SER A 192 -32.22 -0.97 -2.09
N TYR A 193 -33.22 -0.22 -2.52
CA TYR A 193 -33.11 1.22 -2.83
C TYR A 193 -32.45 2.02 -1.70
N ARG A 194 -32.88 1.78 -0.45
CA ARG A 194 -32.32 2.46 0.73
C ARG A 194 -30.82 2.20 0.87
N GLN A 195 -30.39 0.94 0.64
CA GLN A 195 -28.98 0.59 0.76
C GLN A 195 -28.13 1.18 -0.37
N SER A 196 -28.62 1.20 -1.62
CA SER A 196 -27.88 1.79 -2.74
C SER A 196 -27.70 3.31 -2.57
N HIS A 197 -28.74 4.01 -2.12
CA HIS A 197 -28.64 5.44 -1.80
C HIS A 197 -27.76 5.72 -0.59
N TRP A 198 -27.80 4.86 0.43
CA TRP A 198 -26.93 5.00 1.61
C TRP A 198 -25.45 4.86 1.24
N TRP A 199 -25.07 3.84 0.46
CA TRP A 199 -23.70 3.69 -0.05
C TRP A 199 -23.27 4.92 -0.85
N SER A 200 -24.10 5.37 -1.79
CA SER A 200 -23.78 6.55 -2.59
C SER A 200 -23.58 7.81 -1.75
N HIS A 201 -24.50 8.06 -0.81
CA HIS A 201 -24.41 9.22 0.07
C HIS A 201 -23.14 9.18 0.93
N GLU A 202 -22.85 8.05 1.56
CA GLU A 202 -21.72 7.93 2.48
C GLU A 202 -20.36 7.97 1.75
N ILE A 203 -20.25 7.38 0.56
CA ILE A 203 -19.05 7.48 -0.26
C ILE A 203 -18.81 8.94 -0.66
N ASN A 204 -19.84 9.65 -1.14
CA ASN A 204 -19.69 11.06 -1.51
C ASN A 204 -19.34 11.93 -0.29
N ARG A 205 -19.92 11.65 0.88
CA ARG A 205 -19.61 12.35 2.14
C ARG A 205 -18.14 12.19 2.54
N LEU A 206 -17.58 10.99 2.42
CA LEU A 206 -16.17 10.74 2.72
C LEU A 206 -15.23 11.40 1.69
N ALA A 207 -15.63 11.42 0.43
CA ALA A 207 -14.84 11.99 -0.65
C ALA A 207 -14.86 13.53 -0.66
N GLU A 208 -15.88 14.19 -0.06
CA GLU A 208 -16.13 15.64 -0.15
C GLU A 208 -14.90 16.52 0.17
N LEU A 209 -14.11 16.12 1.16
CA LEU A 209 -12.92 16.86 1.62
C LEU A 209 -11.64 16.48 0.88
N CYS A 210 -11.69 15.55 -0.07
CA CYS A 210 -10.52 15.06 -0.78
C CYS A 210 -10.03 16.10 -1.80
N ASP A 211 -8.79 16.57 -1.61
CA ASP A 211 -8.13 17.50 -2.53
C ASP A 211 -7.99 16.91 -3.95
N PHE A 212 -7.88 15.59 -4.07
CA PHE A 212 -7.66 14.89 -5.35
C PHE A 212 -8.89 14.86 -6.26
N LEU A 213 -10.08 15.21 -5.75
CA LEU A 213 -11.28 15.38 -6.57
C LEU A 213 -11.26 16.65 -7.43
N LYS A 214 -10.38 17.60 -7.11
CA LYS A 214 -10.35 18.90 -7.75
C LYS A 214 -9.16 18.95 -8.69
N LYS A 215 -9.36 19.57 -9.86
CA LYS A 215 -8.22 20.02 -10.68
C LYS A 215 -7.55 21.17 -9.94
N GLN A 216 -6.24 21.05 -9.75
CA GLN A 216 -5.43 22.00 -9.01
C GLN A 216 -4.73 22.96 -9.99
N ARG A 217 -3.85 23.82 -9.46
CA ARG A 217 -3.06 24.75 -10.27
C ARG A 217 -2.34 24.00 -11.40
N PHE A 218 -2.33 24.59 -12.60
CA PHE A 218 -1.77 24.01 -13.83
C PHE A 218 -2.42 22.67 -14.25
N GLU A 219 -3.69 22.46 -13.90
CA GLU A 219 -4.41 21.20 -14.13
C GLU A 219 -3.78 19.98 -13.44
N GLY A 220 -2.93 20.21 -12.44
CA GLY A 220 -2.33 19.15 -11.64
C GLY A 220 -3.33 18.48 -10.70
N PHE A 221 -2.93 17.33 -10.14
CA PHE A 221 -3.75 16.59 -9.17
C PHE A 221 -3.51 17.03 -7.71
N ALA A 222 -2.35 17.62 -7.41
CA ALA A 222 -1.95 18.00 -6.06
C ALA A 222 -2.06 19.52 -5.84
N PRO A 223 -2.63 19.99 -4.71
CA PRO A 223 -2.68 21.41 -4.39
C PRO A 223 -1.29 21.94 -4.01
N PRO A 224 -1.04 23.26 -4.14
CA PRO A 224 0.16 23.87 -3.57
C PRO A 224 0.27 23.58 -2.06
N ARG A 225 1.44 23.18 -1.59
CA ARG A 225 1.76 23.00 -0.17
C ARG A 225 2.65 24.15 0.27
N GLU A 226 2.09 25.09 1.01
CA GLU A 226 2.83 26.24 1.54
C GLU A 226 3.84 25.79 2.60
N ASN A 227 4.96 26.51 2.70
CA ASN A 227 6.01 26.26 3.70
C ASN A 227 6.62 24.84 3.66
N ALA A 228 6.58 24.18 2.50
CA ALA A 228 7.24 22.89 2.31
C ALA A 228 8.77 23.04 2.33
N LEU A 229 9.44 22.35 3.24
CA LEU A 229 10.90 22.29 3.28
C LEU A 229 11.42 21.66 1.98
N THR A 230 12.28 22.39 1.28
CA THR A 230 12.81 21.98 -0.01
C THR A 230 14.31 22.17 -0.04
N LYS A 231 15.02 21.18 -0.58
CA LYS A 231 16.45 21.25 -0.89
C LYS A 231 16.65 20.95 -2.36
N TRP A 232 17.51 21.71 -3.02
CA TRP A 232 17.89 21.47 -4.41
C TRP A 232 19.31 20.90 -4.47
N TYR A 233 19.57 20.15 -5.54
CA TYR A 233 20.87 19.54 -5.80
C TYR A 233 21.33 19.94 -7.20
N VAL A 234 22.63 20.23 -7.31
CA VAL A 234 23.35 20.28 -8.57
C VAL A 234 24.25 19.05 -8.59
N ASN A 235 24.18 18.28 -9.67
CA ASN A 235 24.89 17.02 -9.90
C ASN A 235 24.46 15.87 -8.95
N GLY A 236 25.02 14.68 -9.21
CA GLY A 236 24.66 13.45 -8.51
C GLY A 236 25.31 13.28 -7.13
N SER A 237 26.49 13.84 -6.89
CA SER A 237 27.26 13.60 -5.65
C SER A 237 26.50 13.98 -4.38
N GLY A 238 25.98 15.21 -4.31
CA GLY A 238 25.18 15.67 -3.17
C GLY A 238 23.84 14.94 -3.07
N TYR A 239 23.16 14.73 -4.20
CA TYR A 239 21.89 14.01 -4.27
C TYR A 239 22.00 12.58 -3.73
N PHE A 240 22.98 11.81 -4.22
CA PHE A 240 23.17 10.42 -3.81
C PHE A 240 23.62 10.30 -2.36
N SER A 241 24.47 11.22 -1.88
CA SER A 241 24.91 11.20 -0.48
C SER A 241 23.74 11.36 0.49
N ASP A 242 22.92 12.39 0.28
CA ASP A 242 21.77 12.67 1.15
C ASP A 242 20.68 11.60 1.01
N LEU A 243 20.48 11.07 -0.20
CA LEU A 243 19.59 9.94 -0.43
C LEU A 243 20.04 8.70 0.35
N ALA A 244 21.34 8.40 0.38
CA ALA A 244 21.87 7.28 1.14
C ALA A 244 21.59 7.41 2.64
N ASP A 245 21.76 8.62 3.19
CA ASP A 245 21.46 8.89 4.60
C ASP A 245 19.97 8.80 4.90
N ALA A 246 19.10 9.25 3.98
CA ALA A 246 17.66 9.14 4.13
C ALA A 246 17.19 7.68 4.06
N LEU A 247 17.72 6.89 3.13
CA LEU A 247 17.40 5.45 3.00
C LEU A 247 17.81 4.69 4.26
N GLU A 248 18.98 4.98 4.84
CA GLU A 248 19.44 4.33 6.06
C GLU A 248 18.51 4.62 7.25
N GLN A 249 17.83 5.78 7.25
CA GLN A 249 16.89 6.20 8.30
C GLN A 249 15.46 5.65 8.14
N ALA A 250 15.11 5.05 7.00
CA ALA A 250 13.76 4.56 6.72
C ALA A 250 13.25 3.57 7.79
N LYS A 251 11.96 3.61 8.12
CA LYS A 251 11.37 2.75 9.17
C LYS A 251 10.23 1.88 8.67
N GLU A 252 9.52 2.32 7.64
CA GLU A 252 8.27 1.70 7.22
C GLU A 252 8.32 1.34 5.74
N GLU A 253 8.55 2.32 4.87
CA GLU A 253 8.36 2.17 3.43
C GLU A 253 9.38 2.95 2.61
N ILE A 254 9.85 2.34 1.52
CA ILE A 254 10.68 2.97 0.51
C ILE A 254 10.01 2.73 -0.84
N PHE A 255 9.62 3.80 -1.53
CA PHE A 255 9.10 3.76 -2.89
C PHE A 255 10.11 4.32 -3.86
N ILE A 256 10.42 3.58 -4.93
CA ILE A 256 11.39 3.99 -5.96
C ILE A 256 10.74 3.88 -7.33
N THR A 257 10.87 4.93 -8.14
CA THR A 257 10.59 4.90 -9.58
C THR A 257 11.85 5.28 -10.33
N ASP A 258 12.20 4.51 -11.35
CA ASP A 258 13.36 4.79 -12.19
C ASP A 258 13.08 4.37 -13.63
N TRP A 259 13.61 5.15 -14.58
CA TRP A 259 13.66 4.74 -15.97
C TRP A 259 14.73 3.65 -16.16
N TRP A 260 15.84 3.77 -15.43
CA TRP A 260 16.88 2.75 -15.36
C TRP A 260 17.45 2.71 -13.94
N LEU A 261 17.53 1.53 -13.32
CA LEU A 261 18.11 1.35 -11.99
C LEU A 261 19.25 0.34 -12.07
N SER A 262 20.42 0.71 -11.53
CA SER A 262 21.59 -0.17 -11.40
C SER A 262 21.75 -0.59 -9.92
N PRO A 263 21.38 -1.82 -9.52
CA PRO A 263 21.37 -2.23 -8.10
C PRO A 263 22.71 -2.02 -7.39
N GLU A 264 23.81 -2.19 -8.12
CA GLU A 264 25.17 -2.14 -7.59
C GLU A 264 25.78 -0.72 -7.59
N VAL A 265 24.99 0.33 -7.83
CA VAL A 265 25.48 1.71 -7.80
C VAL A 265 25.85 2.13 -6.37
N PHE A 266 27.02 2.77 -6.23
CA PHE A 266 27.46 3.37 -4.97
C PHE A 266 26.90 4.78 -4.81
N LEU A 267 26.21 5.03 -3.69
CA LEU A 267 25.62 6.33 -3.38
C LEU A 267 26.61 7.30 -2.73
N LYS A 268 27.64 6.78 -2.05
CA LYS A 268 28.77 7.58 -1.53
C LYS A 268 30.09 7.11 -2.13
N ARG A 269 30.97 8.06 -2.47
CA ARG A 269 32.27 7.82 -3.12
C ARG A 269 33.38 8.64 -2.45
N PRO A 270 34.65 8.17 -2.47
CA PRO A 270 35.11 6.88 -3.00
C PRO A 270 34.56 5.69 -2.20
N ALA A 271 34.29 4.57 -2.88
CA ALA A 271 33.78 3.37 -2.23
C ALA A 271 34.91 2.66 -1.46
N THR A 272 34.81 2.60 -0.14
CA THR A 272 35.76 1.85 0.71
C THR A 272 35.27 0.45 1.05
N ASN A 273 33.96 0.23 0.98
CA ASN A 273 33.27 -1.05 1.19
C ASN A 273 31.87 -0.97 0.55
N ASN A 274 31.09 -2.05 0.65
CA ASN A 274 29.74 -2.13 0.06
C ASN A 274 28.62 -1.46 0.89
N TYR A 275 28.94 -0.83 2.02
CA TYR A 275 27.93 -0.30 2.94
C TYR A 275 26.99 0.71 2.25
N TRP A 276 27.55 1.58 1.41
CA TRP A 276 26.81 2.61 0.67
C TRP A 276 26.37 2.20 -0.74
N ARG A 277 26.40 0.90 -1.06
CA ARG A 277 25.84 0.37 -2.31
C ARG A 277 24.32 0.25 -2.18
N LEU A 278 23.58 0.66 -3.21
CA LEU A 278 22.12 0.78 -3.15
C LEU A 278 21.43 -0.53 -2.72
N ASP A 279 21.74 -1.63 -3.39
CA ASP A 279 21.21 -2.97 -3.07
C ASP A 279 21.44 -3.40 -1.60
N GLU A 280 22.63 -3.12 -1.05
CA GLU A 280 22.97 -3.43 0.34
C GLU A 280 22.19 -2.57 1.33
N ILE A 281 22.00 -1.27 1.06
CA ILE A 281 21.14 -0.42 1.89
C ILE A 281 19.72 -0.98 1.89
N LEU A 282 19.14 -1.22 0.71
CA LEU A 282 17.77 -1.73 0.59
C LEU A 282 17.59 -3.08 1.27
N LYS A 283 18.57 -3.98 1.17
CA LYS A 283 18.56 -5.27 1.87
C LYS A 283 18.56 -5.08 3.39
N ARG A 284 19.46 -4.27 3.95
CA ARG A 284 19.51 -4.01 5.40
C ARG A 284 18.20 -3.43 5.90
N LYS A 285 17.61 -2.49 5.17
CA LYS A 285 16.31 -1.90 5.53
C LYS A 285 15.19 -2.94 5.45
N ALA A 286 15.19 -3.76 4.40
CA ALA A 286 14.21 -4.82 4.23
C ALA A 286 14.27 -5.87 5.37
N GLU A 287 15.47 -6.23 5.83
CA GLU A 287 15.72 -7.11 6.99
C GLU A 287 15.22 -6.49 8.31
N GLN A 288 15.25 -5.16 8.42
CA GLN A 288 14.68 -4.41 9.55
C GLN A 288 13.15 -4.28 9.50
N GLY A 289 12.49 -4.82 8.46
CA GLY A 289 11.04 -4.83 8.31
C GLY A 289 10.49 -3.81 7.32
N VAL A 290 11.33 -2.91 6.79
CA VAL A 290 10.93 -1.88 5.81
C VAL A 290 10.43 -2.54 4.53
N LYS A 291 9.32 -2.05 3.97
CA LYS A 291 8.79 -2.48 2.68
C LYS A 291 9.41 -1.65 1.57
N VAL A 292 10.06 -2.30 0.62
CA VAL A 292 10.67 -1.62 -0.52
C VAL A 292 9.86 -1.95 -1.77
N CYS A 293 9.22 -0.95 -2.36
CA CYS A 293 8.41 -1.10 -3.57
C CYS A 293 9.04 -0.29 -4.71
N VAL A 294 9.44 -0.98 -5.78
CA VAL A 294 10.12 -0.37 -6.92
C VAL A 294 9.26 -0.52 -8.18
N MET A 295 9.11 0.55 -8.94
CA MET A 295 8.50 0.54 -10.27
C MET A 295 9.56 0.93 -11.31
N LEU A 296 9.87 -0.01 -12.21
CA LEU A 296 10.84 0.20 -13.29
C LEU A 296 10.12 0.33 -14.63
N TYR A 297 10.66 1.16 -15.51
CA TYR A 297 10.32 1.09 -16.93
C TYR A 297 10.69 -0.30 -17.48
N LYS A 298 9.74 -0.94 -18.15
CA LYS A 298 9.98 -2.15 -18.95
C LYS A 298 10.31 -1.71 -20.37
N GLU A 299 11.55 -1.91 -20.75
CA GLU A 299 12.07 -1.57 -22.07
C GLU A 299 11.68 -2.59 -23.15
N VAL A 300 11.75 -2.13 -24.39
CA VAL A 300 11.84 -3.00 -25.56
C VAL A 300 13.27 -3.52 -25.64
N GLU A 301 13.50 -4.74 -25.18
CA GLU A 301 14.85 -5.34 -24.99
C GLU A 301 15.74 -5.27 -26.24
N MET A 302 15.16 -5.36 -27.44
CA MET A 302 15.91 -5.25 -28.70
C MET A 302 16.42 -3.84 -29.01
N ALA A 303 15.84 -2.81 -28.41
CA ALA A 303 16.14 -1.40 -28.70
C ALA A 303 16.92 -0.70 -27.58
N LEU A 304 16.85 -1.19 -26.34
CA LEU A 304 17.44 -0.54 -25.17
C LEU A 304 18.15 -1.55 -24.26
N GLY A 305 19.39 -1.23 -23.88
CA GLY A 305 20.23 -2.09 -23.05
C GLY A 305 20.14 -1.83 -21.53
N ILE A 306 19.02 -1.32 -21.01
CA ILE A 306 18.89 -0.99 -19.58
C ILE A 306 18.73 -2.23 -18.68
N ASN A 307 18.24 -3.34 -19.24
CA ASN A 307 18.09 -4.64 -18.59
C ASN A 307 17.28 -4.58 -17.28
N SER A 308 16.05 -4.05 -17.36
CA SER A 308 15.19 -3.90 -16.17
C SER A 308 14.84 -5.24 -15.52
N ASP A 309 14.88 -6.34 -16.28
CA ASP A 309 14.63 -7.69 -15.76
C ASP A 309 15.76 -8.17 -14.83
N TYR A 310 17.02 -7.86 -15.15
CA TYR A 310 18.15 -8.07 -14.24
C TYR A 310 17.93 -7.31 -12.94
N SER A 311 17.69 -6.00 -13.01
CA SER A 311 17.49 -5.16 -11.82
C SER A 311 16.33 -5.66 -10.95
N LYS A 312 15.22 -6.08 -11.57
CA LYS A 312 14.10 -6.74 -10.89
C LYS A 312 14.55 -7.98 -10.12
N ARG A 313 15.21 -8.92 -10.80
CA ARG A 313 15.62 -10.19 -10.20
C ARG A 313 16.64 -9.97 -9.09
N SER A 314 17.65 -9.14 -9.32
CA SER A 314 18.69 -8.82 -8.34
C SER A 314 18.07 -8.28 -7.06
N LEU A 315 17.18 -7.29 -7.14
CA LEU A 315 16.54 -6.71 -5.95
C LEU A 315 15.55 -7.67 -5.28
N MET A 316 14.70 -8.36 -6.03
CA MET A 316 13.69 -9.28 -5.44
C MET A 316 14.31 -10.52 -4.79
N ASN A 317 15.50 -10.94 -5.22
CA ASN A 317 16.22 -12.07 -4.63
C ASN A 317 16.90 -11.72 -3.30
N MET A 318 17.02 -10.43 -2.95
CA MET A 318 17.70 -10.00 -1.72
C MET A 318 16.84 -10.23 -0.47
N HIS A 319 15.54 -9.93 -0.51
CA HIS A 319 14.65 -10.08 0.64
C HIS A 319 13.15 -10.08 0.26
N PRO A 320 12.26 -10.86 0.92
CA PRO A 320 10.82 -10.91 0.60
C PRO A 320 10.06 -9.59 0.76
N ASN A 321 10.59 -8.63 1.54
CA ASN A 321 10.01 -7.28 1.67
C ASN A 321 10.35 -6.36 0.49
N ILE A 322 11.19 -6.80 -0.46
CA ILE A 322 11.51 -6.04 -1.67
C ILE A 322 10.63 -6.55 -2.82
N LYS A 323 9.81 -5.66 -3.37
CA LYS A 323 8.89 -5.94 -4.48
C LYS A 323 9.18 -5.00 -5.64
N VAL A 324 9.35 -5.57 -6.82
CA VAL A 324 9.67 -4.81 -8.04
C VAL A 324 8.64 -5.12 -9.12
N MET A 325 8.01 -4.08 -9.64
CA MET A 325 7.13 -4.14 -10.81
C MET A 325 7.83 -3.51 -12.02
N ARG A 326 7.48 -4.00 -13.22
CA ARG A 326 7.94 -3.45 -14.49
C ARG A 326 6.73 -3.15 -15.37
N HIS A 327 6.72 -2.01 -16.05
CA HIS A 327 5.63 -1.59 -16.94
C HIS A 327 6.17 -0.66 -18.04
N PRO A 328 5.60 -0.65 -19.26
CA PRO A 328 4.44 -1.42 -19.75
C PRO A 328 4.75 -2.81 -20.28
N ASP A 329 3.74 -3.68 -20.31
CA ASP A 329 3.79 -4.92 -21.08
C ASP A 329 3.47 -4.63 -22.56
N HIS A 330 4.48 -4.64 -23.41
CA HIS A 330 4.34 -4.30 -24.83
C HIS A 330 3.55 -5.30 -25.67
N VAL A 331 3.44 -6.57 -25.23
CA VAL A 331 2.68 -7.61 -25.98
C VAL A 331 1.17 -7.34 -25.95
N SER A 332 0.68 -6.68 -24.90
CA SER A 332 -0.74 -6.37 -24.67
C SER A 332 -1.05 -4.87 -24.72
N SER A 333 -0.06 -4.02 -24.99
CA SER A 333 -0.18 -2.56 -24.94
C SER A 333 0.18 -1.94 -26.28
N VAL A 334 -0.62 -0.97 -26.72
CA VAL A 334 -0.32 -0.12 -27.90
C VAL A 334 0.83 0.88 -27.58
N VAL A 335 1.31 0.89 -26.34
CA VAL A 335 2.39 1.75 -25.85
C VAL A 335 3.74 1.11 -26.17
N VAL A 336 4.30 1.48 -27.33
CA VAL A 336 5.65 1.03 -27.77
C VAL A 336 6.69 2.15 -27.61
N PHE A 337 6.28 3.41 -27.77
CA PHE A 337 7.22 4.56 -27.82
C PHE A 337 7.30 5.38 -26.54
N TRP A 338 6.39 5.18 -25.59
CA TRP A 338 6.36 5.92 -24.32
C TRP A 338 7.01 5.11 -23.20
N ALA A 339 7.57 5.80 -22.23
CA ALA A 339 8.25 5.21 -21.08
C ALA A 339 7.80 5.87 -19.78
N HIS A 340 7.87 5.11 -18.70
CA HIS A 340 7.90 5.67 -17.34
C HIS A 340 9.25 6.33 -17.16
N HIS A 341 9.28 7.65 -17.03
CA HIS A 341 10.53 8.43 -17.07
C HIS A 341 10.79 9.22 -15.79
N GLU A 342 9.83 9.23 -14.87
CA GLU A 342 9.94 9.85 -13.56
C GLU A 342 11.00 9.15 -12.70
N LYS A 343 11.87 9.95 -12.08
CA LYS A 343 12.83 9.47 -11.08
C LYS A 343 12.41 9.99 -9.72
N MET A 344 12.03 9.08 -8.84
CA MET A 344 11.56 9.43 -7.51
C MET A 344 12.03 8.41 -6.48
N VAL A 345 12.36 8.90 -5.29
CA VAL A 345 12.47 8.07 -4.10
C VAL A 345 11.66 8.72 -2.98
N ALA A 346 10.63 8.03 -2.50
CA ALA A 346 9.85 8.46 -1.33
C ALA A 346 10.13 7.52 -0.16
N ILE A 347 10.42 8.09 1.01
CA ILE A 347 10.80 7.39 2.22
C ILE A 347 9.79 7.71 3.31
N ASP A 348 9.18 6.67 3.87
CA ASP A 348 8.15 6.71 4.92
C ASP A 348 7.02 7.71 4.62
N GLN A 349 6.75 7.96 3.33
CA GLN A 349 5.79 8.95 2.83
C GLN A 349 5.97 10.37 3.40
N THR A 350 7.16 10.71 3.90
CA THR A 350 7.47 11.99 4.56
C THR A 350 8.61 12.75 3.91
N VAL A 351 9.55 12.05 3.27
CA VAL A 351 10.66 12.64 2.51
C VAL A 351 10.60 12.12 1.08
N ALA A 352 10.68 13.02 0.10
CA ALA A 352 10.71 12.66 -1.32
C ALA A 352 11.87 13.34 -2.05
N PHE A 353 12.58 12.54 -2.83
CA PHE A 353 13.58 12.96 -3.80
C PHE A 353 12.96 12.87 -5.19
N VAL A 354 12.99 13.96 -5.96
CA VAL A 354 12.41 14.03 -7.30
C VAL A 354 13.34 14.85 -8.19
N GLY A 355 13.62 14.37 -9.41
CA GLY A 355 14.46 15.11 -10.35
C GLY A 355 14.80 14.35 -11.63
N GLY A 356 15.95 14.68 -12.21
CA GLY A 356 16.46 14.09 -13.47
C GLY A 356 17.48 12.96 -13.28
N ILE A 357 17.81 12.58 -12.04
CA ILE A 357 18.90 11.65 -11.72
C ILE A 357 18.32 10.27 -11.41
N ASP A 358 18.51 9.32 -12.33
CA ASP A 358 18.21 7.91 -12.05
C ASP A 358 19.22 7.30 -11.05
N LEU A 359 18.80 6.27 -10.31
CA LEU A 359 19.70 5.45 -9.49
C LEU A 359 20.53 4.46 -10.34
N ALA A 360 21.31 5.00 -11.28
CA ALA A 360 22.00 4.23 -12.30
C ALA A 360 23.47 4.63 -12.48
N PHE A 361 24.22 3.77 -13.17
CA PHE A 361 25.58 4.08 -13.59
C PHE A 361 25.64 5.36 -14.45
N GLY A 362 26.78 6.06 -14.35
CA GLY A 362 27.06 7.29 -15.09
C GLY A 362 26.38 8.56 -14.57
N ARG A 363 25.53 8.48 -13.52
CA ARG A 363 24.82 9.66 -12.98
C ARG A 363 25.56 10.38 -11.86
N TRP A 364 26.48 9.69 -11.19
CA TRP A 364 27.26 10.29 -10.12
C TRP A 364 28.34 11.18 -10.74
N ASP A 365 28.32 12.46 -10.36
CA ASP A 365 29.37 13.42 -10.67
C ASP A 365 29.37 14.51 -9.58
N ASP A 366 30.49 15.20 -9.44
CA ASP A 366 30.61 16.39 -8.62
C ASP A 366 30.82 17.63 -9.51
N SER A 367 31.12 18.79 -8.93
CA SER A 367 31.30 20.02 -9.70
C SER A 367 32.61 20.04 -10.50
N GLN A 368 33.47 19.02 -10.37
CA GLN A 368 34.75 18.95 -11.07
C GLN A 368 34.61 18.33 -12.47
N TYR A 369 33.50 17.62 -12.75
CA TYR A 369 33.20 17.02 -14.06
C TYR A 369 34.40 16.27 -14.66
N ARG A 370 35.00 15.38 -13.86
CA ARG A 370 36.28 14.75 -14.19
C ARG A 370 36.15 13.84 -15.40
N LEU A 371 37.03 14.04 -16.39
CA LEU A 371 37.12 13.18 -17.58
C LEU A 371 37.90 11.88 -17.34
N SER A 372 38.63 11.77 -16.21
CA SER A 372 39.48 10.63 -15.90
C SER A 372 39.37 10.24 -14.42
N ASP A 373 39.38 8.94 -14.15
CA ASP A 373 39.35 8.35 -12.81
C ASP A 373 40.46 7.29 -12.68
N LEU A 374 41.71 7.73 -12.81
CA LEU A 374 42.89 6.86 -12.87
C LEU A 374 43.45 6.47 -11.49
N GLY A 375 42.84 6.94 -10.40
CA GLY A 375 43.29 6.64 -9.03
C GLY A 375 44.66 7.21 -8.66
N LEU A 376 45.13 8.27 -9.34
CA LEU A 376 46.38 8.93 -9.01
C LEU A 376 46.22 9.71 -7.70
N THR A 377 46.57 9.07 -6.59
CA THR A 377 46.84 9.75 -5.31
C THR A 377 48.01 10.71 -5.52
N GLU A 378 47.99 11.87 -4.84
CA GLU A 378 48.98 12.97 -4.98
C GLU A 378 50.46 12.57 -4.72
N GLU A 379 50.74 11.32 -4.35
CA GLU A 379 52.10 10.77 -4.19
C GLU A 379 52.91 10.71 -5.50
N SER A 380 52.27 10.77 -6.68
CA SER A 380 53.00 10.71 -7.96
C SER A 380 53.71 12.01 -8.37
N ASN A 381 53.48 13.13 -7.66
CA ASN A 381 54.12 14.43 -7.99
C ASN A 381 55.41 14.72 -7.22
N HIS A 382 55.85 13.84 -6.31
CA HIS A 382 57.11 14.02 -5.57
C HIS A 382 58.32 13.27 -6.14
N VAL A 383 58.17 12.54 -7.25
CA VAL A 383 59.31 11.89 -7.91
C VAL A 383 59.59 12.55 -9.25
N LYS A 384 60.32 13.68 -9.20
CA LYS A 384 61.33 14.15 -10.20
C LYS A 384 61.70 15.62 -9.96
N THR A 385 62.41 15.88 -8.86
CA THR A 385 63.27 17.07 -8.75
C THR A 385 64.48 16.72 -7.89
N SER A 386 65.21 15.69 -8.29
CA SER A 386 66.57 15.40 -7.81
C SER A 386 67.20 14.38 -8.74
N GLN A 387 67.72 14.85 -9.87
CA GLN A 387 68.91 14.26 -10.48
C GLN A 387 69.59 15.34 -11.33
N LYS A 388 70.85 15.57 -10.92
CA LYS A 388 71.91 16.48 -11.39
C LYS A 388 71.85 16.95 -12.83
#